data_AF-A0A8T0YZC5-F1
#
_entry.id   AF-A0A8T0YZC5-F1
#
_cell.length_a   1.000
_cell.length_b   1.000
_cell.length_c   1.000
_cell.angle_alpha   90.00
_cell.angle_beta   90.00
_cell.angle_gamma   90.00
#
_symmetry.space_group_name_H-M   'P 1'
#
loop_
_entity.id
_entity.type
_entity.pdbx_description
1 polymer ?
#
loop_
_entity_poly.entity_id
_entity_poly.type
_entity_poly.pdbx_seq_one_letter_code
_entity_poly.pdbx_strand_id
1 'polypeptide(L)'
;MIHEAVEAEKAETIVANEAKAKNKSKGKAIVPHNTNAALVLRKRDDSFFRQRKFTLAMAKAAARGDLRVIKWLVQQFPGCYVTFAVEEAAKHGHLEVLKWLHRPSLDGNLRDPGGGIHLDVFWGSRELFYAGQNGHLHVVEWLQEHTNPTPTHMFFVTLEEAAKNGDLAMVKWLCEVRGEQSSYASVLAASEGHLDVLKWLRGNVFNPTPSASMDDAAANGYLDVLKWMQTNSGYATTAAMNKAAGNGHFAVVKWLHQNRKEGCTTAAMDLAAANGHLEVVQWLHGVRREGCTKAAIDEAAANGHLSVVQLLHQSRKEGCTTRAMDGAATNGYLSVVQWLHQNRKEGCTTAAMDGAARANHLKVVEWLQTNRKEGCTLAAMNLAARNGHLEVVQWLHRYRTEGCTTDAMDQAAAHGHLHVVQWLHKNRKEGCTFNAMDRAAGAGHLDVVQWLHENRTEGCTKAAMDNAAARGHLKVVQWLHVHRSEGCTGVAMDGAAEGGHFEVLLFLHIERSEGCTSKAFVNATTADELTILQWLFEHYSKQFGRDPLQLYAFDKFYTLRWLKQKAKTGGNAQGRR
;
A
#
# COMPACT_ATOMS: atom_id res chain seq x y z
N MET A 1 -16.09 10.61 -16.49
CA MET A 1 -16.83 11.88 -16.75
C MET A 1 -17.73 11.79 -17.98
N ILE A 2 -17.20 11.81 -19.21
CA ILE A 2 -18.04 11.75 -20.44
C ILE A 2 -18.86 10.46 -20.51
N HIS A 3 -18.21 9.30 -20.27
CA HIS A 3 -18.90 8.00 -20.23
C HIS A 3 -20.06 7.98 -19.22
N GLU A 4 -19.91 8.61 -18.06
CA GLU A 4 -20.97 8.64 -17.03
C GLU A 4 -22.14 9.56 -17.42
N ALA A 5 -21.90 10.65 -18.16
CA ALA A 5 -22.96 11.48 -18.69
C ALA A 5 -23.83 10.69 -19.69
N VAL A 6 -23.19 9.91 -20.56
CA VAL A 6 -23.87 8.99 -21.48
C VAL A 6 -24.67 7.93 -20.72
N GLU A 7 -24.09 7.34 -19.67
CA GLU A 7 -24.82 6.37 -18.84
C GLU A 7 -26.00 7.00 -18.09
N ALA A 8 -25.90 8.26 -17.68
CA ALA A 8 -27.01 8.98 -17.06
C ALA A 8 -28.16 9.24 -18.03
N GLU A 9 -27.88 9.67 -19.27
CA GLU A 9 -28.91 9.85 -20.32
C GLU A 9 -29.62 8.52 -20.65
N LYS A 10 -28.85 7.42 -20.72
CA LYS A 10 -29.42 6.08 -20.86
C LYS A 10 -30.29 5.71 -19.68
N ALA A 11 -29.85 5.99 -18.45
CA ALA A 11 -30.61 5.71 -17.23
C ALA A 11 -31.91 6.51 -17.16
N GLU A 12 -31.91 7.79 -17.56
CA GLU A 12 -33.13 8.62 -17.65
C GLU A 12 -34.15 7.99 -18.60
N THR A 13 -33.67 7.53 -19.75
CA THR A 13 -34.51 6.86 -20.76
C THR A 13 -35.12 5.56 -20.20
N ILE A 14 -34.33 4.75 -19.48
CA ILE A 14 -34.78 3.51 -18.86
C ILE A 14 -35.86 3.78 -17.80
N VAL A 15 -35.61 4.71 -16.86
CA VAL A 15 -36.56 5.05 -15.79
C VAL A 15 -37.85 5.67 -16.36
N ALA A 16 -37.74 6.53 -17.37
CA ALA A 16 -38.90 7.09 -18.07
C ALA A 16 -39.76 6.02 -18.76
N ASN A 17 -39.11 5.00 -19.34
CA ASN A 17 -39.81 3.87 -19.96
C ASN A 17 -40.47 2.96 -18.91
N GLU A 18 -39.84 2.72 -17.75
CA GLU A 18 -40.45 2.00 -16.63
C GLU A 18 -41.67 2.72 -16.07
N ALA A 19 -41.60 4.04 -15.89
CA ALA A 19 -42.72 4.85 -15.42
C ALA A 19 -43.92 4.79 -16.39
N LYS A 20 -43.63 4.84 -17.70
CA LYS A 20 -44.64 4.66 -18.76
C LYS A 20 -45.23 3.24 -18.76
N ALA A 21 -44.42 2.20 -18.49
CA ALA A 21 -44.89 0.82 -18.41
C ALA A 21 -45.75 0.55 -17.18
N LYS A 22 -45.38 1.10 -16.00
CA LYS A 22 -46.20 1.05 -14.77
C LYS A 22 -47.55 1.73 -14.94
N ASN A 23 -47.61 2.87 -15.64
CA ASN A 23 -48.86 3.56 -15.93
C ASN A 23 -49.77 2.80 -16.91
N LYS A 24 -49.20 1.96 -17.79
CA LYS A 24 -49.98 1.13 -18.72
C LYS A 24 -50.49 -0.19 -18.11
N SER A 25 -49.88 -0.70 -17.04
CA SER A 25 -50.15 -2.06 -16.53
C SER A 25 -51.23 -2.17 -15.44
N LYS A 26 -51.91 -1.07 -15.05
CA LYS A 26 -52.98 -1.03 -14.02
C LYS A 26 -52.76 -2.05 -12.86
N GLY A 27 -51.58 -2.01 -12.26
CA GLY A 27 -51.31 -2.67 -10.96
C GLY A 27 -51.21 -4.19 -10.93
N LYS A 28 -50.98 -4.91 -12.03
CA LYS A 28 -50.82 -6.39 -11.99
C LYS A 28 -49.48 -6.98 -12.43
N ALA A 29 -48.45 -6.18 -12.69
CA ALA A 29 -47.11 -6.69 -12.95
C ALA A 29 -46.07 -5.99 -12.06
N ILE A 30 -45.32 -6.78 -11.29
CA ILE A 30 -44.08 -6.34 -10.64
C ILE A 30 -43.07 -6.09 -11.76
N VAL A 31 -43.00 -4.85 -12.25
CA VAL A 31 -41.94 -4.44 -13.16
C VAL A 31 -40.65 -4.39 -12.33
N PRO A 32 -39.62 -5.20 -12.64
CA PRO A 32 -38.36 -5.15 -11.91
C PRO A 32 -37.81 -3.74 -12.00
N HIS A 33 -37.61 -3.10 -10.86
CA HIS A 33 -36.99 -1.78 -10.80
C HIS A 33 -35.53 -1.92 -11.24
N ASN A 34 -35.10 -1.21 -12.29
CA ASN A 34 -33.70 -1.20 -12.66
C ASN A 34 -32.90 -0.37 -11.64
N THR A 35 -32.49 -1.04 -10.55
CA THR A 35 -31.70 -0.49 -9.44
C THR A 35 -30.42 0.19 -9.93
N ASN A 36 -29.83 -0.29 -11.04
CA ASN A 36 -28.69 0.36 -11.66
C ASN A 36 -29.02 1.73 -12.27
N ALA A 37 -30.14 1.85 -12.98
CA ALA A 37 -30.56 3.13 -13.55
C ALA A 37 -30.92 4.15 -12.46
N ALA A 38 -31.62 3.72 -11.40
CA ALA A 38 -31.93 4.56 -10.24
C ALA A 38 -30.66 5.05 -9.52
N LEU A 39 -29.68 4.16 -9.31
CA LEU A 39 -28.39 4.51 -8.72
C LEU A 39 -27.62 5.53 -9.58
N VAL A 40 -27.58 5.36 -10.90
CA VAL A 40 -26.89 6.27 -11.82
C VAL A 40 -27.48 7.69 -11.77
N LEU A 41 -28.81 7.80 -11.75
CA LEU A 41 -29.48 9.10 -11.64
C LEU A 41 -29.24 9.75 -10.27
N ARG A 42 -29.37 8.96 -9.19
CA ARG A 42 -29.12 9.48 -7.84
C ARG A 42 -27.66 9.90 -7.64
N LYS A 43 -26.69 9.18 -8.23
CA LYS A 43 -25.28 9.59 -8.26
C LYS A 43 -25.08 10.94 -8.97
N ARG A 44 -25.80 11.19 -10.07
CA ARG A 44 -25.68 12.45 -10.83
C ARG A 44 -26.14 13.65 -10.00
N ASP A 45 -27.22 13.49 -9.26
CA ASP A 45 -27.85 14.59 -8.50
C ASP A 45 -27.29 14.74 -7.07
N ASP A 46 -26.58 13.72 -6.55
CA ASP A 46 -26.00 13.74 -5.21
C ASP A 46 -24.81 14.71 -5.11
N SER A 47 -24.94 15.73 -4.25
CA SER A 47 -23.94 16.78 -4.05
C SER A 47 -22.61 16.25 -3.51
N PHE A 48 -22.63 15.18 -2.70
CA PHE A 48 -21.43 14.59 -2.12
C PHE A 48 -20.67 13.76 -3.15
N PHE A 49 -21.38 12.99 -3.97
CA PHE A 49 -20.76 12.30 -5.11
C PHE A 49 -20.08 13.31 -6.05
N ARG A 50 -20.78 14.41 -6.36
CA ARG A 50 -20.25 15.50 -7.18
C ARG A 50 -19.00 16.12 -6.56
N GLN A 51 -19.02 16.42 -5.26
CA GLN A 51 -17.86 16.94 -4.52
C GLN A 51 -16.67 15.97 -4.56
N ARG A 52 -16.88 14.68 -4.29
CA ARG A 52 -15.81 13.66 -4.31
C ARG A 52 -15.13 13.59 -5.67
N LYS A 53 -15.93 13.55 -6.73
CA LYS A 53 -15.45 13.49 -8.11
C LYS A 53 -14.64 14.73 -8.48
N PHE A 54 -15.10 15.91 -8.08
CA PHE A 54 -14.36 17.14 -8.24
C PHE A 54 -13.02 17.10 -7.50
N THR A 55 -13.01 16.72 -6.21
CA THR A 55 -11.79 16.62 -5.40
C THR A 55 -10.75 15.71 -6.05
N LEU A 56 -11.14 14.51 -6.51
CA LEU A 56 -10.22 13.55 -7.13
C LEU A 56 -9.70 14.03 -8.50
N ALA A 57 -10.56 14.63 -9.32
CA ALA A 57 -10.17 15.15 -10.63
C ALA A 57 -9.21 16.36 -10.48
N MET A 58 -9.52 17.26 -9.56
CA MET A 58 -8.69 18.42 -9.25
C MET A 58 -7.32 18.03 -8.70
N ALA A 59 -7.27 17.06 -7.77
CA ALA A 59 -6.01 16.54 -7.25
C ALA A 59 -5.11 15.97 -8.36
N LYS A 60 -5.67 15.16 -9.27
CA LYS A 60 -4.93 14.60 -10.42
C LYS A 60 -4.48 15.67 -11.41
N ALA A 61 -5.30 16.68 -11.67
CA ALA A 61 -4.92 17.79 -12.56
C ALA A 61 -3.83 18.65 -11.93
N ALA A 62 -3.91 18.91 -10.62
CA ALA A 62 -2.92 19.63 -9.84
C ALA A 62 -1.56 18.90 -9.79
N ALA A 63 -1.55 17.58 -9.56
CA ALA A 63 -0.34 16.76 -9.61
C ALA A 63 0.39 16.83 -10.97
N ARG A 64 -0.36 17.10 -12.06
CA ARG A 64 0.18 17.27 -13.42
C ARG A 64 0.55 18.71 -13.77
N GLY A 65 0.20 19.68 -12.93
CA GLY A 65 0.36 21.10 -13.24
C GLY A 65 -0.58 21.61 -14.33
N ASP A 66 -1.64 20.87 -14.69
CA ASP A 66 -2.51 21.21 -15.81
C ASP A 66 -3.55 22.27 -15.43
N LEU A 67 -3.13 23.53 -15.47
CA LEU A 67 -3.97 24.67 -15.13
C LEU A 67 -5.20 24.81 -16.04
N ARG A 68 -5.15 24.29 -17.29
CA ARG A 68 -6.29 24.36 -18.22
C ARG A 68 -7.41 23.44 -17.75
N VAL A 69 -7.07 22.21 -17.39
CA VAL A 69 -8.03 21.23 -16.84
C VAL A 69 -8.57 21.70 -15.50
N ILE A 70 -7.73 22.27 -14.63
CA ILE A 70 -8.17 22.84 -13.35
C ILE A 70 -9.23 23.92 -13.55
N LYS A 71 -8.99 24.89 -14.45
CA LYS A 71 -9.97 25.95 -14.77
C LYS A 71 -11.27 25.37 -15.32
N TRP A 72 -11.16 24.40 -16.22
CA TRP A 72 -12.33 23.73 -16.79
C TRP A 72 -13.14 22.99 -15.70
N LEU A 73 -12.48 22.27 -14.79
CA LEU A 73 -13.15 21.57 -13.69
C LEU A 73 -13.93 22.53 -12.79
N VAL A 74 -13.36 23.68 -12.42
CA VAL A 74 -14.06 24.67 -11.60
C VAL A 74 -15.35 25.17 -12.28
N GLN A 75 -15.33 25.35 -13.61
CA GLN A 75 -16.52 25.74 -14.37
C GLN A 75 -17.59 24.64 -14.43
N GLN A 76 -17.19 23.37 -14.54
CA GLN A 76 -18.12 22.25 -14.63
C GLN A 76 -18.73 21.84 -13.27
N PHE A 77 -18.10 22.24 -12.17
CA PHE A 77 -18.50 21.88 -10.80
C PHE A 77 -18.74 23.11 -9.90
N PRO A 78 -19.70 24.00 -10.24
CA PRO A 78 -20.09 25.10 -9.37
C PRO A 78 -20.53 24.60 -7.99
N GLY A 79 -20.08 25.29 -6.95
CA GLY A 79 -20.40 25.01 -5.54
C GLY A 79 -19.50 23.96 -4.87
N CYS A 80 -18.58 23.32 -5.61
CA CYS A 80 -17.60 22.42 -5.01
C CYS A 80 -16.41 23.19 -4.43
N TYR A 81 -15.89 22.72 -3.31
CA TYR A 81 -14.71 23.28 -2.64
C TYR A 81 -13.44 22.48 -2.98
N VAL A 82 -12.27 23.12 -2.89
CA VAL A 82 -10.96 22.52 -3.21
C VAL A 82 -10.25 22.10 -1.93
N THR A 83 -9.84 20.82 -1.86
CA THR A 83 -9.05 20.27 -0.75
C THR A 83 -7.66 19.82 -1.21
N PHE A 84 -7.51 18.56 -1.63
CA PHE A 84 -6.22 17.91 -1.88
C PHE A 84 -5.41 18.47 -3.06
N ALA A 85 -6.01 19.32 -3.91
CA ALA A 85 -5.31 19.88 -5.06
C ALA A 85 -4.13 20.77 -4.67
N VAL A 86 -4.22 21.48 -3.53
CA VAL A 86 -3.13 22.32 -3.02
C VAL A 86 -1.94 21.45 -2.61
N GLU A 87 -2.20 20.38 -1.85
CA GLU A 87 -1.17 19.42 -1.42
C GLU A 87 -0.49 18.75 -2.62
N GLU A 88 -1.27 18.27 -3.59
CA GLU A 88 -0.74 17.60 -4.78
C GLU A 88 0.05 18.54 -5.71
N ALA A 89 -0.36 19.80 -5.84
CA ALA A 89 0.42 20.80 -6.56
C ALA A 89 1.75 21.09 -5.86
N ALA A 90 1.75 21.22 -4.54
CA ALA A 90 2.96 21.47 -3.75
C ALA A 90 3.94 20.29 -3.78
N LYS A 91 3.41 19.07 -3.64
CA LYS A 91 4.17 17.81 -3.72
C LYS A 91 4.94 17.64 -5.03
N HIS A 92 4.41 18.15 -6.14
CA HIS A 92 5.00 18.03 -7.47
C HIS A 92 5.66 19.33 -7.99
N GLY A 93 5.77 20.36 -7.15
CA GLY A 93 6.49 21.59 -7.50
C GLY A 93 5.73 22.54 -8.44
N HIS A 94 4.41 22.41 -8.57
CA HIS A 94 3.60 23.20 -9.52
C HIS A 94 3.22 24.56 -8.94
N LEU A 95 4.21 25.45 -8.81
CA LEU A 95 4.04 26.78 -8.23
C LEU A 95 2.95 27.62 -8.94
N GLU A 96 2.82 27.52 -10.26
CA GLU A 96 1.81 28.27 -11.02
C GLU A 96 0.38 27.84 -10.70
N VAL A 97 0.16 26.56 -10.37
CA VAL A 97 -1.14 26.07 -9.89
C VAL A 97 -1.43 26.64 -8.50
N LEU A 98 -0.45 26.63 -7.60
CA LEU A 98 -0.58 27.17 -6.25
C LEU A 98 -0.87 28.68 -6.26
N LYS A 99 -0.13 29.45 -7.07
CA LYS A 99 -0.38 30.88 -7.28
C LYS A 99 -1.78 31.13 -7.79
N TRP A 100 -2.29 30.31 -8.71
CA TRP A 100 -3.65 30.44 -9.23
C TRP A 100 -4.71 30.11 -8.16
N LEU A 101 -4.50 29.05 -7.37
CA LEU A 101 -5.39 28.66 -6.27
C LEU A 101 -5.37 29.65 -5.10
N HIS A 102 -4.25 30.33 -4.86
CA HIS A 102 -4.07 31.31 -3.78
C HIS A 102 -4.49 32.72 -4.17
N ARG A 103 -4.90 32.96 -5.42
CA ARG A 103 -5.38 34.28 -5.83
C ARG A 103 -6.40 34.74 -4.79
N PRO A 104 -6.20 35.91 -4.16
CA PRO A 104 -7.22 36.44 -3.28
C PRO A 104 -8.52 36.47 -4.08
N SER A 105 -9.65 36.26 -3.40
CA SER A 105 -10.95 36.68 -3.91
C SER A 105 -10.92 38.21 -3.99
N LEU A 106 -10.16 38.73 -4.95
CA LEU A 106 -9.93 40.13 -5.21
C LEU A 106 -11.17 40.59 -5.95
N ASP A 107 -11.90 41.43 -5.22
CA ASP A 107 -13.04 42.20 -5.64
C ASP A 107 -14.32 41.40 -5.90
N GLY A 108 -15.20 41.46 -4.91
CA GLY A 108 -16.62 41.17 -5.04
C GLY A 108 -17.37 42.09 -6.03
N ASN A 109 -16.73 42.55 -7.11
CA ASN A 109 -17.36 43.26 -8.22
C ASN A 109 -16.57 43.33 -9.54
N LEU A 110 -15.55 42.49 -9.79
CA LEU A 110 -14.94 42.39 -11.12
C LEU A 110 -15.14 40.98 -11.71
N ARG A 111 -16.00 40.92 -12.73
CA ARG A 111 -16.17 39.78 -13.61
C ARG A 111 -14.83 39.50 -14.31
N ASP A 112 -14.17 38.40 -13.97
CA ASP A 112 -13.35 37.68 -14.94
C ASP A 112 -14.24 37.46 -16.20
N PRO A 113 -13.75 37.64 -17.43
CA PRO A 113 -14.50 37.29 -18.65
C PRO A 113 -15.09 35.85 -18.64
N GLY A 114 -14.71 34.99 -17.69
CA GLY A 114 -15.30 33.68 -17.42
C GLY A 114 -16.41 33.58 -16.35
N GLY A 115 -16.88 34.67 -15.73
CA GLY A 115 -17.93 34.65 -14.70
C GLY A 115 -17.43 34.14 -13.35
N GLY A 116 -17.27 35.05 -12.38
CA GLY A 116 -16.67 34.78 -11.07
C GLY A 116 -17.41 33.72 -10.27
N ILE A 117 -16.82 32.53 -10.15
CA ILE A 117 -17.20 31.51 -9.18
C ILE A 117 -16.31 31.74 -7.94
N HIS A 118 -16.93 32.03 -6.79
CA HIS A 118 -16.22 32.06 -5.51
C HIS A 118 -15.68 30.65 -5.21
N LEU A 119 -14.38 30.44 -5.37
CA LEU A 119 -13.73 29.15 -5.15
C LEU A 119 -13.28 29.06 -3.69
N ASP A 120 -13.92 28.20 -2.91
CA ASP A 120 -13.48 27.90 -1.54
C ASP A 120 -12.28 26.95 -1.59
N VAL A 121 -11.07 27.49 -1.48
CA VAL A 121 -9.82 26.74 -1.47
C VAL A 121 -9.31 26.57 -0.06
N PHE A 122 -9.13 25.32 0.33
CA PHE A 122 -8.61 24.99 1.64
C PHE A 122 -7.09 24.88 1.63
N TRP A 123 -6.45 25.69 2.47
CA TRP A 123 -5.02 25.63 2.80
C TRP A 123 -4.86 24.92 4.15
N GLY A 124 -4.13 23.81 4.17
CA GLY A 124 -4.15 22.77 5.21
C GLY A 124 -2.84 22.57 5.97
N SER A 125 -1.83 23.40 5.71
CA SER A 125 -0.49 23.38 6.33
C SER A 125 0.35 22.12 6.07
N ARG A 126 -0.05 21.24 5.12
CA ARG A 126 0.72 20.03 4.70
C ARG A 126 1.51 20.24 3.41
N GLU A 127 1.07 21.17 2.60
CA GLU A 127 1.63 21.60 1.34
C GLU A 127 3.08 22.09 1.51
N LEU A 128 3.40 22.77 2.61
CA LEU A 128 4.77 23.15 2.94
C LEU A 128 5.65 21.90 3.20
N PHE A 129 5.15 20.98 4.02
CA PHE A 129 5.81 19.70 4.30
C PHE A 129 6.05 18.91 3.02
N TYR A 130 5.03 18.74 2.18
CA TYR A 130 5.15 17.98 0.93
C TYR A 130 6.07 18.64 -0.09
N ALA A 131 6.06 19.97 -0.19
CA ALA A 131 6.98 20.69 -1.05
C ALA A 131 8.44 20.47 -0.62
N GLY A 132 8.74 20.56 0.67
CA GLY A 132 10.12 20.35 1.13
C GLY A 132 10.56 18.89 1.15
N GLN A 133 9.66 17.96 1.45
CA GLN A 133 9.94 16.52 1.33
C GLN A 133 10.37 16.13 -0.10
N ASN A 134 9.84 16.82 -1.12
CA ASN A 134 10.17 16.57 -2.53
C ASN A 134 11.21 17.56 -3.10
N GLY A 135 11.90 18.34 -2.25
CA GLY A 135 13.00 19.22 -2.66
C GLY A 135 12.57 20.44 -3.48
N HIS A 136 11.34 20.92 -3.31
CA HIS A 136 10.81 22.06 -4.05
C HIS A 136 10.99 23.38 -3.27
N LEU A 137 12.25 23.83 -3.11
CA LEU A 137 12.59 25.05 -2.35
C LEU A 137 11.80 26.29 -2.80
N HIS A 138 11.72 26.54 -4.10
CA HIS A 138 10.94 27.67 -4.65
C HIS A 138 9.45 27.64 -4.28
N VAL A 139 8.85 26.46 -4.07
CA VAL A 139 7.47 26.33 -3.58
C VAL A 139 7.44 26.57 -2.07
N VAL A 140 8.40 26.04 -1.32
CA VAL A 140 8.51 26.25 0.14
C VAL A 140 8.66 27.73 0.48
N GLU A 141 9.55 28.45 -0.20
CA GLU A 141 9.74 29.90 -0.05
C GLU A 141 8.44 30.65 -0.31
N TRP A 142 7.79 30.36 -1.44
CA TRP A 142 6.55 31.03 -1.81
C TRP A 142 5.41 30.74 -0.81
N LEU A 143 5.25 29.49 -0.36
CA LEU A 143 4.25 29.12 0.64
C LEU A 143 4.51 29.84 1.98
N GLN A 144 5.76 29.88 2.43
CA GLN A 144 6.13 30.56 3.68
C GLN A 144 5.78 32.06 3.65
N GLU A 145 6.05 32.73 2.53
CA GLU A 145 5.78 34.17 2.36
C GLU A 145 4.28 34.49 2.21
N HIS A 146 3.53 33.65 1.49
CA HIS A 146 2.19 34.03 1.02
C HIS A 146 1.06 33.40 1.84
N THR A 147 1.24 32.21 2.42
CA THR A 147 0.16 31.50 3.12
C THR A 147 0.24 31.59 4.65
N ASN A 148 1.37 32.10 5.19
CA ASN A 148 1.66 32.21 6.63
C ASN A 148 1.14 31.01 7.45
N PRO A 149 1.63 29.77 7.15
CA PRO A 149 1.06 28.56 7.71
C PRO A 149 1.14 28.57 9.23
N THR A 150 0.04 28.22 9.91
CA THR A 150 -0.01 28.23 11.38
C THR A 150 1.05 27.32 11.98
N PRO A 151 1.70 27.69 13.11
CA PRO A 151 2.70 26.87 13.78
C PRO A 151 2.09 25.64 14.48
N THR A 152 1.61 24.67 13.71
CA THR A 152 1.34 23.34 14.24
C THR A 152 2.60 22.51 14.02
N HIS A 153 3.35 22.28 15.11
CA HIS A 153 4.66 21.60 15.18
C HIS A 153 4.79 20.24 14.45
N MET A 154 3.72 19.68 13.89
CA MET A 154 3.65 18.31 13.40
C MET A 154 3.93 18.16 11.88
N PHE A 155 3.95 19.26 11.10
CA PHE A 155 4.01 19.20 9.63
C PHE A 155 4.94 20.27 9.01
N PHE A 156 6.16 20.38 9.52
CA PHE A 156 7.20 21.21 8.90
C PHE A 156 8.20 20.36 8.13
N VAL A 157 8.76 20.93 7.06
CA VAL A 157 9.99 20.39 6.46
C VAL A 157 11.05 20.43 7.54
N THR A 158 11.55 19.27 7.93
CA THR A 158 12.60 19.19 8.95
C THR A 158 13.95 19.26 8.27
N LEU A 159 14.92 19.88 8.95
CA LEU A 159 16.33 19.83 8.55
C LEU A 159 16.82 18.40 8.29
N GLU A 160 16.30 17.44 9.05
CA GLU A 160 16.61 16.01 8.95
C GLU A 160 16.18 15.39 7.61
N GLU A 161 14.96 15.67 7.14
CA GLU A 161 14.47 15.16 5.86
C GLU A 161 15.22 15.78 4.68
N ALA A 162 15.47 17.10 4.75
CA ALA A 162 16.26 17.80 3.74
C ALA A 162 17.69 17.24 3.65
N ALA A 163 18.32 16.94 4.80
CA ALA A 163 19.65 16.37 4.86
C ALA A 163 19.69 14.91 4.36
N LYS A 164 18.66 14.12 4.68
CA LYS A 164 18.48 12.75 4.18
C LYS A 164 18.32 12.69 2.66
N ASN A 165 17.65 13.68 2.06
CA ASN A 165 17.45 13.75 0.61
C ASN A 165 18.63 14.40 -0.14
N GLY A 166 19.62 14.93 0.59
CA GLY A 166 20.77 15.60 -0.01
C GLY A 166 20.45 16.99 -0.58
N ASP A 167 19.32 17.60 -0.20
CA ASP A 167 18.94 18.92 -0.68
C ASP A 167 19.70 20.01 0.09
N LEU A 168 20.94 20.27 -0.35
CA LEU A 168 21.81 21.28 0.24
C LEU A 168 21.18 22.68 0.24
N ALA A 169 20.36 23.01 -0.77
CA ALA A 169 19.71 24.32 -0.86
C ALA A 169 18.64 24.47 0.23
N MET A 170 17.80 23.44 0.41
CA MET A 170 16.83 23.39 1.50
C MET A 170 17.50 23.38 2.87
N VAL A 171 18.57 22.61 3.05
CA VAL A 171 19.37 22.58 4.29
C VAL A 171 19.88 23.97 4.66
N LYS A 172 20.46 24.70 3.69
CA LYS A 172 20.91 26.09 3.90
C LYS A 172 19.74 26.98 4.30
N TRP A 173 18.65 26.92 3.56
CA TRP A 173 17.47 27.75 3.82
C TRP A 173 16.87 27.48 5.21
N LEU A 174 16.72 26.23 5.62
CA LEU A 174 16.21 25.86 6.95
C LEU A 174 17.12 26.34 8.09
N CYS A 175 18.43 26.23 7.93
CA CYS A 175 19.39 26.70 8.94
C CYS A 175 19.51 28.23 8.99
N GLU A 176 19.55 28.91 7.84
CA GLU A 176 19.79 30.35 7.74
C GLU A 176 18.53 31.18 8.01
N VAL A 177 17.38 30.76 7.47
CA VAL A 177 16.12 31.52 7.56
C VAL A 177 15.30 31.11 8.79
N ARG A 178 15.19 29.80 9.05
CA ARG A 178 14.39 29.27 10.18
C ARG A 178 15.20 29.00 11.44
N GLY A 179 16.52 29.07 11.38
CA GLY A 179 17.39 28.82 12.53
C GLY A 179 17.36 27.37 13.03
N GLU A 180 16.93 26.41 12.20
CA GLU A 180 16.83 25.01 12.61
C GLU A 180 18.21 24.38 12.78
N GLN A 181 18.37 23.63 13.87
CA GLN A 181 19.61 22.97 14.26
C GLN A 181 19.29 21.53 14.71
N SER A 182 19.77 20.52 13.99
CA SER A 182 19.65 19.11 14.37
C SER A 182 20.95 18.35 14.09
N SER A 183 21.56 17.80 15.14
CA SER A 183 22.75 16.94 15.03
C SER A 183 22.45 15.67 14.24
N TYR A 184 21.20 15.20 14.30
CA TYR A 184 20.73 14.01 13.61
C TYR A 184 20.70 14.18 12.09
N ALA A 185 20.51 15.41 11.60
CA ALA A 185 20.61 15.71 10.16
C ALA A 185 21.99 15.34 9.57
N SER A 186 23.07 15.49 10.35
CA SER A 186 24.41 15.07 9.91
C SER A 186 24.53 13.54 9.84
N VAL A 187 23.86 12.81 10.74
CA VAL A 187 23.82 11.34 10.73
C VAL A 187 23.10 10.84 9.47
N LEU A 188 21.94 11.43 9.16
CA LEU A 188 21.15 11.07 7.97
C LEU A 188 21.86 11.42 6.66
N ALA A 189 22.51 12.60 6.57
CA ALA A 189 23.32 12.94 5.42
C ALA A 189 24.47 11.95 5.21
N ALA A 190 25.12 11.50 6.29
CA ALA A 190 26.17 10.49 6.22
C ALA A 190 25.64 9.11 5.80
N SER A 191 24.48 8.68 6.34
CA SER A 191 23.89 7.39 6.00
C SER A 191 23.44 7.31 4.53
N GLU A 192 23.01 8.42 3.94
CA GLU A 192 22.55 8.51 2.55
C GLU A 192 23.62 9.00 1.56
N GLY A 193 24.84 9.26 2.02
CA GLY A 193 25.98 9.52 1.13
C GLY A 193 26.17 10.99 0.73
N HIS A 194 25.46 11.92 1.36
CA HIS A 194 25.47 13.35 1.03
C HIS A 194 26.65 14.08 1.69
N LEU A 195 27.85 13.86 1.15
CA LEU A 195 29.10 14.41 1.67
C LEU A 195 29.14 15.95 1.67
N ASP A 196 28.50 16.60 0.70
CA ASP A 196 28.40 18.06 0.58
C ASP A 196 27.54 18.67 1.69
N VAL A 197 26.36 18.09 1.95
CA VAL A 197 25.50 18.43 3.08
C VAL A 197 26.24 18.22 4.40
N LEU A 198 26.91 17.08 4.55
CA LEU A 198 27.66 16.75 5.76
C LEU A 198 28.81 17.75 6.02
N LYS A 199 29.55 18.13 4.98
CA LYS A 199 30.60 19.17 5.06
C LYS A 199 30.02 20.53 5.43
N TRP A 200 28.88 20.90 4.84
CA TRP A 200 28.26 22.19 5.08
C TRP A 200 27.69 22.29 6.49
N LEU A 201 26.94 21.29 6.96
CA LEU A 201 26.39 21.23 8.32
C LEU A 201 27.51 21.33 9.37
N ARG A 202 28.63 20.64 9.14
CA ARG A 202 29.79 20.75 10.03
C ARG A 202 30.42 22.15 10.04
N GLY A 203 30.55 22.79 8.88
CA GLY A 203 31.20 24.10 8.79
C GLY A 203 30.38 25.24 9.41
N ASN A 204 29.05 25.11 9.42
CA ASN A 204 28.15 26.23 9.71
C ASN A 204 27.26 26.02 10.94
N VAL A 205 27.01 24.78 11.35
CA VAL A 205 25.99 24.45 12.38
C VAL A 205 26.64 23.86 13.65
N PHE A 206 27.49 22.83 13.51
CA PHE A 206 28.02 22.09 14.66
C PHE A 206 29.52 22.29 14.89
N ASN A 207 29.88 22.95 16.00
CA ASN A 207 31.24 22.99 16.53
C ASN A 207 31.24 22.91 18.07
N PRO A 208 31.68 21.80 18.71
CA PRO A 208 32.22 20.56 18.13
C PRO A 208 31.15 19.57 17.64
N THR A 209 31.55 18.66 16.74
CA THR A 209 30.65 17.69 16.09
C THR A 209 30.22 16.55 17.02
N PRO A 210 28.94 16.15 17.00
CA PRO A 210 28.49 14.87 17.50
C PRO A 210 29.22 13.72 16.78
N SER A 211 29.62 12.67 17.51
CA SER A 211 30.19 11.47 16.90
C SER A 211 29.13 10.75 16.07
N ALA A 212 29.41 10.49 14.80
CA ALA A 212 28.48 9.81 13.89
C ALA A 212 28.96 8.39 13.57
N SER A 213 28.01 7.46 13.49
CA SER A 213 28.29 6.06 13.13
C SER A 213 28.59 5.95 11.64
N MET A 214 29.65 5.23 11.29
CA MET A 214 30.03 4.88 9.93
C MET A 214 29.26 3.66 9.39
N ASP A 215 28.49 2.96 10.24
CA ASP A 215 27.95 1.65 9.89
C ASP A 215 26.98 1.69 8.70
N ASP A 216 26.12 2.70 8.62
CA ASP A 216 25.14 2.83 7.53
C ASP A 216 25.78 3.37 6.25
N ALA A 217 26.73 4.32 6.36
CA ALA A 217 27.53 4.74 5.22
C ALA A 217 28.34 3.56 4.62
N ALA A 218 28.83 2.66 5.46
CA ALA A 218 29.49 1.43 5.02
C ALA A 218 28.50 0.43 4.39
N ALA A 219 27.32 0.28 4.97
CA ALA A 219 26.25 -0.55 4.42
C ALA A 219 25.82 -0.12 3.02
N ASN A 220 25.83 1.19 2.74
CA ASN A 220 25.42 1.75 1.45
C ASN A 220 26.59 2.01 0.48
N GLY A 221 27.83 1.70 0.90
CA GLY A 221 28.99 1.74 0.01
C GLY A 221 29.64 3.12 -0.16
N TYR A 222 29.30 4.12 0.66
CA TYR A 222 29.77 5.50 0.55
C TYR A 222 31.20 5.69 1.08
N LEU A 223 32.17 5.18 0.32
CA LEU A 223 33.59 5.16 0.71
C LEU A 223 34.20 6.56 0.92
N ASP A 224 33.76 7.55 0.16
CA ASP A 224 34.18 8.95 0.29
C ASP A 224 33.69 9.57 1.61
N VAL A 225 32.43 9.31 1.98
CA VAL A 225 31.87 9.69 3.28
C VAL A 225 32.63 9.01 4.41
N LEU A 226 32.91 7.70 4.31
CA LEU A 226 33.71 6.98 5.31
C LEU A 226 35.11 7.56 5.50
N LYS A 227 35.83 7.84 4.40
CA LYS A 227 37.16 8.48 4.44
C LYS A 227 37.09 9.84 5.11
N TRP A 228 36.05 10.62 4.82
CA TRP A 228 35.86 11.92 5.44
C TRP A 228 35.54 11.77 6.93
N MET A 229 34.62 10.90 7.33
CA MET A 229 34.25 10.66 8.73
C MET A 229 35.42 10.14 9.57
N GLN A 230 36.33 9.35 8.99
CA GLN A 230 37.56 8.88 9.65
C GLN A 230 38.43 10.04 10.17
N THR A 231 38.52 11.13 9.41
CA THR A 231 39.27 12.32 9.82
C THR A 231 38.51 13.23 10.76
N ASN A 232 37.23 12.94 11.02
CA ASN A 232 36.26 13.86 11.64
C ASN A 232 35.41 13.18 12.72
N SER A 233 36.06 12.43 13.63
CA SER A 233 35.45 11.81 14.82
C SER A 233 34.31 10.81 14.55
N GLY A 234 34.28 10.18 13.38
CA GLY A 234 33.39 9.05 13.12
C GLY A 234 33.82 7.79 13.88
N TYR A 235 32.85 7.01 14.35
CA TYR A 235 33.09 5.69 14.93
C TYR A 235 32.45 4.61 14.06
N ALA A 236 32.98 3.39 14.12
CA ALA A 236 32.43 2.23 13.44
C ALA A 236 32.20 1.12 14.47
N THR A 237 31.36 0.17 14.14
CA THR A 237 31.25 -1.09 14.87
C THR A 237 31.56 -2.27 13.94
N THR A 238 31.51 -3.50 14.44
CA THR A 238 31.57 -4.69 13.58
C THR A 238 30.45 -4.71 12.53
N ALA A 239 29.36 -3.96 12.74
CA ALA A 239 28.26 -3.85 11.78
C ALA A 239 28.68 -3.18 10.48
N ALA A 240 29.64 -2.23 10.49
CA ALA A 240 30.14 -1.58 9.27
C ALA A 240 30.64 -2.62 8.25
N MET A 241 31.54 -3.51 8.68
CA MET A 241 32.10 -4.53 7.77
C MET A 241 31.08 -5.63 7.47
N ASN A 242 30.26 -6.03 8.45
CA ASN A 242 29.22 -7.04 8.25
C ASN A 242 28.20 -6.61 7.18
N LYS A 243 27.67 -5.39 7.28
CA LYS A 243 26.69 -4.84 6.33
C LYS A 243 27.34 -4.54 4.97
N ALA A 244 28.54 -3.95 4.96
CA ALA A 244 29.27 -3.71 3.70
C ALA A 244 29.56 -5.01 2.94
N ALA A 245 29.91 -6.09 3.66
CA ALA A 245 30.10 -7.41 3.06
C ALA A 245 28.79 -8.00 2.55
N GLY A 246 27.72 -7.92 3.35
CA GLY A 246 26.38 -8.35 2.98
C GLY A 246 25.82 -7.65 1.75
N ASN A 247 26.14 -6.36 1.53
CA ASN A 247 25.70 -5.58 0.37
C ASN A 247 26.72 -5.56 -0.78
N GLY A 248 27.82 -6.32 -0.66
CA GLY A 248 28.77 -6.51 -1.76
C GLY A 248 29.71 -5.33 -2.01
N HIS A 249 29.82 -4.37 -1.07
CA HIS A 249 30.69 -3.20 -1.19
C HIS A 249 32.16 -3.56 -0.91
N PHE A 250 32.77 -4.31 -1.83
CA PHE A 250 34.10 -4.90 -1.64
C PHE A 250 35.20 -3.85 -1.36
N ALA A 251 35.13 -2.69 -2.01
CA ALA A 251 36.05 -1.58 -1.76
C ALA A 251 35.96 -1.05 -0.32
N VAL A 252 34.75 -0.95 0.22
CA VAL A 252 34.51 -0.57 1.62
C VAL A 252 35.01 -1.66 2.56
N VAL A 253 34.75 -2.94 2.28
CA VAL A 253 35.25 -4.07 3.09
C VAL A 253 36.78 -4.03 3.20
N LYS A 254 37.50 -3.86 2.08
CA LYS A 254 38.97 -3.72 2.08
C LYS A 254 39.42 -2.50 2.87
N TRP A 255 38.76 -1.35 2.65
CA TRP A 255 39.12 -0.11 3.32
C TRP A 255 38.92 -0.20 4.84
N LEU A 256 37.78 -0.73 5.30
CA LEU A 256 37.51 -0.98 6.71
C LEU A 256 38.57 -1.91 7.31
N HIS A 257 38.94 -3.00 6.62
CA HIS A 257 39.97 -3.91 7.12
C HIS A 257 41.35 -3.25 7.26
N GLN A 258 41.72 -2.37 6.33
CA GLN A 258 43.03 -1.71 6.32
C GLN A 258 43.13 -0.54 7.33
N ASN A 259 42.02 0.16 7.56
CA ASN A 259 42.03 1.45 8.27
C ASN A 259 41.33 1.41 9.64
N ARG A 260 40.60 0.33 9.95
CA ARG A 260 39.79 0.18 11.17
C ARG A 260 40.18 -1.09 11.94
N LYS A 261 39.88 -1.12 13.24
CA LYS A 261 40.30 -2.21 14.16
C LYS A 261 39.14 -3.06 14.70
N GLU A 262 37.91 -2.60 14.50
CA GLU A 262 36.69 -3.24 15.00
C GLU A 262 36.47 -4.63 14.39
N GLY A 263 36.93 -4.84 13.16
CA GLY A 263 36.81 -6.12 12.47
C GLY A 263 35.38 -6.43 12.02
N CYS A 264 35.02 -7.71 12.08
CA CYS A 264 33.72 -8.23 11.65
C CYS A 264 33.34 -9.43 12.53
N THR A 265 32.15 -9.98 12.32
CA THR A 265 31.73 -11.27 12.90
C THR A 265 31.47 -12.29 11.78
N THR A 266 31.02 -13.50 12.13
CA THR A 266 30.58 -14.51 11.15
C THR A 266 29.49 -13.99 10.22
N ALA A 267 28.72 -12.98 10.67
CA ALA A 267 27.68 -12.35 9.87
C ALA A 267 28.19 -11.72 8.57
N ALA A 268 29.46 -11.26 8.51
CA ALA A 268 30.02 -10.72 7.27
C ALA A 268 30.03 -11.76 6.14
N MET A 269 30.47 -12.99 6.45
CA MET A 269 30.53 -14.06 5.46
C MET A 269 29.14 -14.67 5.21
N ASP A 270 28.32 -14.82 6.26
CA ASP A 270 26.95 -15.34 6.14
C ASP A 270 26.10 -14.45 5.23
N LEU A 271 26.10 -13.13 5.44
CA LEU A 271 25.34 -12.17 4.64
C LEU A 271 25.90 -12.04 3.22
N ALA A 272 27.24 -11.99 3.06
CA ALA A 272 27.84 -11.95 1.74
C ALA A 272 27.51 -13.21 0.92
N ALA A 273 27.44 -14.36 1.58
CA ALA A 273 27.05 -15.61 0.95
C ALA A 273 25.56 -15.64 0.59
N ALA A 274 24.69 -15.21 1.51
CA ALA A 274 23.25 -15.10 1.30
C ALA A 274 22.91 -14.23 0.08
N ASN A 275 23.65 -13.14 -0.16
CA ASN A 275 23.44 -12.22 -1.29
C ASN A 275 24.35 -12.50 -2.50
N GLY A 276 25.09 -13.62 -2.49
CA GLY A 276 25.81 -14.10 -3.67
C GLY A 276 27.10 -13.33 -4.00
N HIS A 277 27.65 -12.57 -3.07
CA HIS A 277 28.86 -11.76 -3.27
C HIS A 277 30.13 -12.63 -3.21
N LEU A 278 30.34 -13.44 -4.23
CA LEU A 278 31.42 -14.42 -4.31
C LEU A 278 32.81 -13.83 -4.03
N GLU A 279 33.14 -12.67 -4.61
CA GLU A 279 34.44 -12.01 -4.39
C GLU A 279 34.67 -11.63 -2.93
N VAL A 280 33.62 -11.13 -2.26
CA VAL A 280 33.67 -10.77 -0.85
C VAL A 280 33.83 -12.04 -0.01
N VAL A 281 33.09 -13.12 -0.31
CA VAL A 281 33.21 -14.40 0.40
C VAL A 281 34.62 -15.00 0.25
N GLN A 282 35.17 -15.01 -0.97
CA GLN A 282 36.54 -15.48 -1.23
C GLN A 282 37.57 -14.69 -0.43
N TRP A 283 37.44 -13.36 -0.43
CA TRP A 283 38.36 -12.49 0.28
C TRP A 283 38.23 -12.64 1.80
N LEU A 284 37.02 -12.66 2.34
CA LEU A 284 36.77 -12.88 3.76
C LEU A 284 37.33 -14.24 4.19
N HIS A 285 37.15 -15.28 3.38
CA HIS A 285 37.71 -16.61 3.66
C HIS A 285 39.25 -16.60 3.71
N GLY A 286 39.90 -15.91 2.78
CA GLY A 286 41.37 -15.89 2.69
C GLY A 286 42.04 -14.97 3.71
N VAL A 287 41.38 -13.90 4.14
CA VAL A 287 42.00 -12.83 4.95
C VAL A 287 41.53 -12.83 6.41
N ARG A 288 40.29 -13.26 6.67
CA ARG A 288 39.64 -13.15 7.98
C ARG A 288 39.54 -14.54 8.65
N ARG A 289 39.48 -14.58 9.98
CA ARG A 289 39.52 -15.83 10.78
C ARG A 289 38.21 -16.18 11.45
N GLU A 290 37.26 -15.24 11.45
CA GLU A 290 35.96 -15.33 12.11
C GLU A 290 35.11 -16.48 11.54
N GLY A 291 35.26 -16.78 10.24
CA GLY A 291 34.53 -17.86 9.59
C GLY A 291 33.09 -17.52 9.23
N CYS A 292 32.26 -18.56 9.12
CA CYS A 292 30.84 -18.46 8.84
C CYS A 292 30.04 -19.41 9.74
N THR A 293 28.72 -19.36 9.64
CA THR A 293 27.83 -20.36 10.24
C THR A 293 27.21 -21.23 9.14
N LYS A 294 26.34 -22.17 9.53
CA LYS A 294 25.55 -22.95 8.57
C LYS A 294 24.63 -22.07 7.70
N ALA A 295 24.30 -20.86 8.18
CA ALA A 295 23.48 -19.90 7.45
C ALA A 295 24.12 -19.49 6.12
N ALA A 296 25.46 -19.46 6.01
CA ALA A 296 26.13 -19.11 4.77
C ALA A 296 25.73 -20.03 3.60
N ILE A 297 25.77 -21.35 3.80
CA ILE A 297 25.35 -22.30 2.75
C ILE A 297 23.82 -22.37 2.66
N ASP A 298 23.10 -22.35 3.79
CA ASP A 298 21.63 -22.43 3.79
C ASP A 298 21.00 -21.29 2.99
N GLU A 299 21.40 -20.05 3.25
CA GLU A 299 20.84 -18.87 2.59
C GLU A 299 21.41 -18.68 1.18
N ALA A 300 22.69 -18.98 0.93
CA ALA A 300 23.23 -18.98 -0.44
C ALA A 300 22.51 -19.99 -1.34
N ALA A 301 22.17 -21.16 -0.82
CA ALA A 301 21.39 -22.16 -1.54
C ALA A 301 19.95 -21.70 -1.76
N ALA A 302 19.30 -21.16 -0.72
CA ALA A 302 17.96 -20.62 -0.80
C ALA A 302 17.84 -19.48 -1.84
N ASN A 303 18.89 -18.70 -2.04
CA ASN A 303 18.96 -17.61 -3.02
C ASN A 303 19.61 -18.00 -4.37
N GLY A 304 19.92 -19.28 -4.57
CA GLY A 304 20.34 -19.80 -5.89
C GLY A 304 21.81 -19.57 -6.24
N HIS A 305 22.64 -19.16 -5.28
CA HIS A 305 24.05 -18.85 -5.48
C HIS A 305 24.93 -20.11 -5.46
N LEU A 306 24.78 -20.96 -6.48
CA LEU A 306 25.48 -22.25 -6.59
C LEU A 306 27.01 -22.11 -6.50
N SER A 307 27.60 -21.08 -7.09
CA SER A 307 29.05 -20.84 -7.04
C SER A 307 29.55 -20.57 -5.62
N VAL A 308 28.79 -19.82 -4.83
CA VAL A 308 29.07 -19.57 -3.41
C VAL A 308 28.90 -20.85 -2.59
N VAL A 309 27.83 -21.62 -2.83
CA VAL A 309 27.61 -22.92 -2.18
C VAL A 309 28.77 -23.88 -2.45
N GLN A 310 29.24 -23.97 -3.69
CA GLN A 310 30.37 -24.80 -4.09
C GLN A 310 31.68 -24.35 -3.40
N LEU A 311 31.95 -23.05 -3.41
CA LEU A 311 33.12 -22.48 -2.74
C LEU A 311 33.11 -22.80 -1.24
N LEU A 312 32.01 -22.47 -0.55
CA LEU A 312 31.89 -22.70 0.88
C LEU A 312 31.98 -24.19 1.23
N HIS A 313 31.39 -25.07 0.41
CA HIS A 313 31.54 -26.52 0.61
C HIS A 313 32.98 -27.01 0.50
N GLN A 314 33.74 -26.50 -0.48
CA GLN A 314 35.14 -26.90 -0.67
C GLN A 314 36.07 -26.30 0.40
N SER A 315 35.77 -25.09 0.85
CA SER A 315 36.69 -24.28 1.67
C SER A 315 36.36 -24.27 3.16
N ARG A 316 35.16 -24.69 3.58
CA ARG A 316 34.65 -24.60 4.97
C ARG A 316 34.16 -25.96 5.49
N LYS A 317 34.06 -26.10 6.82
CA LYS A 317 33.70 -27.36 7.50
C LYS A 317 32.37 -27.30 8.25
N GLU A 318 31.79 -26.11 8.38
CA GLU A 318 30.56 -25.84 9.13
C GLU A 318 29.34 -26.55 8.56
N GLY A 319 29.34 -26.78 7.24
CA GLY A 319 28.27 -27.46 6.52
C GLY A 319 27.01 -26.61 6.39
N CYS A 320 25.87 -27.28 6.30
CA CYS A 320 24.55 -26.68 6.09
C CYS A 320 23.51 -27.46 6.91
N THR A 321 22.25 -27.06 6.83
CA THR A 321 21.10 -27.80 7.37
C THR A 321 20.19 -28.25 6.23
N THR A 322 19.04 -28.86 6.56
CA THR A 322 17.99 -29.16 5.58
C THR A 322 17.42 -27.90 4.92
N ARG A 323 17.57 -26.72 5.56
CA ARG A 323 17.10 -25.43 5.03
C ARG A 323 17.74 -25.08 3.69
N ALA A 324 18.98 -25.50 3.43
CA ALA A 324 19.63 -25.29 2.14
C ALA A 324 18.81 -25.89 0.99
N MET A 325 18.43 -27.16 1.09
CA MET A 325 17.67 -27.84 0.04
C MET A 325 16.20 -27.43 0.04
N ASP A 326 15.59 -27.24 1.22
CA ASP A 326 14.21 -26.77 1.35
C ASP A 326 14.02 -25.39 0.71
N GLY A 327 14.93 -24.45 0.99
CA GLY A 327 14.93 -23.10 0.42
C GLY A 327 15.22 -23.10 -1.07
N ALA A 328 16.25 -23.84 -1.52
CA ALA A 328 16.58 -23.97 -2.93
C ALA A 328 15.40 -24.55 -3.74
N ALA A 329 14.70 -25.53 -3.19
CA ALA A 329 13.51 -26.11 -3.82
C ALA A 329 12.34 -25.12 -3.85
N THR A 330 12.10 -24.42 -2.74
CA THR A 330 11.04 -23.41 -2.62
C THR A 330 11.19 -22.28 -3.63
N ASN A 331 12.43 -21.88 -3.94
CA ASN A 331 12.73 -20.80 -4.88
C ASN A 331 13.10 -21.31 -6.29
N GLY A 332 12.95 -22.61 -6.56
CA GLY A 332 13.02 -23.16 -7.91
C GLY A 332 14.43 -23.39 -8.45
N TYR A 333 15.46 -23.33 -7.59
CA TYR A 333 16.86 -23.50 -7.95
C TYR A 333 17.23 -24.99 -8.09
N LEU A 334 16.68 -25.64 -9.12
CA LEU A 334 16.86 -27.07 -9.38
C LEU A 334 18.35 -27.48 -9.46
N SER A 335 19.20 -26.65 -10.04
CA SER A 335 20.65 -26.91 -10.12
C SER A 335 21.30 -26.98 -8.73
N VAL A 336 20.88 -26.11 -7.81
CA VAL A 336 21.34 -26.13 -6.40
C VAL A 336 20.79 -27.37 -5.69
N VAL A 337 19.51 -27.70 -5.87
CA VAL A 337 18.90 -28.90 -5.29
C VAL A 337 19.64 -30.17 -5.74
N GLN A 338 19.89 -30.31 -7.03
CA GLN A 338 20.63 -31.44 -7.61
C GLN A 338 22.06 -31.52 -7.05
N TRP A 339 22.73 -30.37 -6.99
CA TRP A 339 24.10 -30.32 -6.49
C TRP A 339 24.16 -30.67 -5.00
N LEU A 340 23.27 -30.11 -4.17
CA LEU A 340 23.16 -30.44 -2.74
C LEU A 340 22.88 -31.93 -2.53
N HIS A 341 21.98 -32.52 -3.32
CA HIS A 341 21.68 -33.94 -3.24
C HIS A 341 22.88 -34.84 -3.55
N GLN A 342 23.70 -34.47 -4.53
CA GLN A 342 24.87 -35.26 -4.93
C GLN A 342 26.04 -35.13 -3.93
N ASN A 343 26.19 -33.96 -3.30
CA ASN A 343 27.41 -33.62 -2.55
C ASN A 343 27.20 -33.53 -1.02
N ARG A 344 25.95 -33.55 -0.54
CA ARG A 344 25.60 -33.34 0.87
C ARG A 344 24.65 -34.43 1.38
N LYS A 345 24.67 -34.68 2.70
CA LYS A 345 23.95 -35.80 3.34
C LYS A 345 22.77 -35.36 4.20
N GLU A 346 22.65 -34.06 4.45
CA GLU A 346 21.64 -33.44 5.28
C GLU A 346 20.22 -33.66 4.72
N GLY A 347 20.07 -33.69 3.40
CA GLY A 347 18.79 -33.91 2.74
C GLY A 347 17.85 -32.71 2.79
N CYS A 348 16.55 -32.97 2.68
CA CYS A 348 15.48 -31.99 2.76
C CYS A 348 14.39 -32.47 3.74
N THR A 349 13.37 -31.65 3.93
CA THR A 349 12.13 -32.03 4.61
C THR A 349 10.95 -31.99 3.62
N THR A 350 9.73 -32.24 4.10
CA THR A 350 8.51 -32.04 3.28
C THR A 350 8.36 -30.59 2.80
N ALA A 351 9.00 -29.63 3.48
CA ALA A 351 8.99 -28.21 3.10
C ALA A 351 9.57 -27.97 1.70
N ALA A 352 10.51 -28.80 1.22
CA ALA A 352 11.04 -28.68 -0.13
C ALA A 352 9.94 -28.85 -1.20
N MET A 353 9.15 -29.92 -1.11
CA MET A 353 8.09 -30.19 -2.09
C MET A 353 6.88 -29.28 -1.88
N ASP A 354 6.49 -29.02 -0.62
CA ASP A 354 5.41 -28.08 -0.30
C ASP A 354 5.72 -26.67 -0.81
N GLY A 355 6.96 -26.21 -0.60
CA GLY A 355 7.45 -24.91 -1.06
C GLY A 355 7.56 -24.82 -2.57
N ALA A 356 8.13 -25.84 -3.23
CA ALA A 356 8.21 -25.91 -4.68
C ALA A 356 6.81 -25.91 -5.33
N ALA A 357 5.85 -26.62 -4.74
CA ALA A 357 4.46 -26.62 -5.20
C ALA A 357 3.80 -25.25 -5.04
N ARG A 358 3.99 -24.61 -3.87
CA ARG A 358 3.51 -23.25 -3.59
C ARG A 358 4.06 -22.20 -4.57
N ALA A 359 5.29 -22.35 -5.04
CA ALA A 359 5.97 -21.37 -5.89
C ALA A 359 5.96 -21.73 -7.40
N ASN A 360 5.14 -22.70 -7.81
CA ASN A 360 5.00 -23.15 -9.20
C ASN A 360 6.27 -23.77 -9.83
N HIS A 361 7.09 -24.45 -9.04
CA HIS A 361 8.32 -25.08 -9.53
C HIS A 361 8.10 -26.56 -9.84
N LEU A 362 7.24 -26.85 -10.83
CA LEU A 362 6.86 -28.22 -11.19
C LEU A 362 8.07 -29.14 -11.47
N LYS A 363 9.10 -28.63 -12.16
CA LYS A 363 10.33 -29.40 -12.42
C LYS A 363 11.06 -29.82 -11.14
N VAL A 364 11.02 -28.97 -10.10
CA VAL A 364 11.59 -29.31 -8.80
C VAL A 364 10.73 -30.34 -8.09
N VAL A 365 9.39 -30.20 -8.14
CA VAL A 365 8.45 -31.18 -7.59
C VAL A 365 8.66 -32.58 -8.21
N GLU A 366 8.72 -32.65 -9.54
CA GLU A 366 9.02 -33.88 -10.29
C GLU A 366 10.37 -34.47 -9.89
N TRP A 367 11.40 -33.63 -9.82
CA TRP A 367 12.73 -34.09 -9.46
C TRP A 367 12.80 -34.61 -8.02
N LEU A 368 12.19 -33.91 -7.06
CA LEU A 368 12.10 -34.33 -5.67
C LEU A 368 11.36 -35.66 -5.55
N GLN A 369 10.26 -35.86 -6.28
CA GLN A 369 9.52 -37.11 -6.28
C GLN A 369 10.36 -38.30 -6.75
N THR A 370 11.18 -38.11 -7.79
CA THR A 370 11.99 -39.20 -8.35
C THR A 370 13.22 -39.51 -7.49
N ASN A 371 13.80 -38.52 -6.81
CA ASN A 371 15.12 -38.64 -6.18
C ASN A 371 15.10 -38.59 -4.64
N ARG A 372 13.98 -38.22 -4.01
CA ARG A 372 13.82 -38.05 -2.56
C ARG A 372 12.62 -38.87 -2.05
N LYS A 373 12.62 -39.17 -0.74
CA LYS A 373 11.60 -40.03 -0.09
C LYS A 373 10.70 -39.30 0.89
N GLU A 374 11.00 -38.03 1.17
CA GLU A 374 10.34 -37.20 2.16
C GLU A 374 8.89 -36.89 1.79
N GLY A 375 8.57 -36.78 0.50
CA GLY A 375 7.22 -36.48 0.01
C GLY A 375 6.78 -35.05 0.29
N CYS A 376 5.47 -34.84 0.37
CA CYS A 376 4.83 -33.56 0.67
C CYS A 376 3.78 -33.72 1.77
N THR A 377 3.15 -32.61 2.16
CA THR A 377 1.97 -32.61 3.02
C THR A 377 0.73 -32.14 2.26
N LEU A 378 -0.42 -32.06 2.93
CA LEU A 378 -1.63 -31.42 2.40
C LEU A 378 -1.37 -29.97 1.95
N ALA A 379 -0.34 -29.31 2.50
CA ALA A 379 0.03 -27.96 2.15
C ALA A 379 0.44 -27.81 0.68
N ALA A 380 1.08 -28.81 0.06
CA ALA A 380 1.49 -28.72 -1.34
C ALA A 380 0.31 -28.40 -2.27
N MET A 381 -0.77 -29.18 -2.20
CA MET A 381 -1.93 -28.98 -3.06
C MET A 381 -2.76 -27.76 -2.63
N ASN A 382 -2.94 -27.54 -1.32
CA ASN A 382 -3.66 -26.37 -0.81
C ASN A 382 -3.00 -25.05 -1.25
N LEU A 383 -1.66 -24.95 -1.14
CA LEU A 383 -0.92 -23.73 -1.47
C LEU A 383 -0.72 -23.55 -2.99
N ALA A 384 -0.56 -24.64 -3.74
CA ALA A 384 -0.58 -24.59 -5.20
C ALA A 384 -1.94 -24.10 -5.72
N ALA A 385 -3.05 -24.57 -5.13
CA ALA A 385 -4.39 -24.13 -5.47
C ALA A 385 -4.63 -22.66 -5.12
N ARG A 386 -4.22 -22.23 -3.90
CA ARG A 386 -4.27 -20.84 -3.46
C ARG A 386 -3.58 -19.87 -4.42
N ASN A 387 -2.46 -20.28 -5.02
CA ASN A 387 -1.68 -19.44 -5.94
C ASN A 387 -2.01 -19.70 -7.42
N GLY A 388 -3.03 -20.51 -7.72
CA GLY A 388 -3.53 -20.69 -9.09
C GLY A 388 -2.71 -21.63 -9.97
N HIS A 389 -1.81 -22.41 -9.38
CA HIS A 389 -0.86 -23.29 -10.07
C HIS A 389 -1.53 -24.62 -10.47
N LEU A 390 -2.46 -24.56 -11.44
CA LEU A 390 -3.28 -25.70 -11.85
C LEU A 390 -2.45 -26.91 -12.31
N GLU A 391 -1.35 -26.69 -13.04
CA GLU A 391 -0.49 -27.79 -13.50
C GLU A 391 0.12 -28.58 -12.32
N VAL A 392 0.58 -27.87 -11.29
CA VAL A 392 1.09 -28.49 -10.06
C VAL A 392 -0.03 -29.22 -9.32
N VAL A 393 -1.24 -28.63 -9.23
CA VAL A 393 -2.40 -29.29 -8.60
C VAL A 393 -2.77 -30.59 -9.32
N GLN A 394 -2.81 -30.57 -10.65
CA GLN A 394 -3.07 -31.75 -11.48
C GLN A 394 -2.00 -32.82 -11.29
N TRP A 395 -0.74 -32.40 -11.26
CA TRP A 395 0.38 -33.30 -11.05
C TRP A 395 0.32 -33.95 -9.66
N LEU A 396 0.13 -33.15 -8.60
CA LEU A 396 0.01 -33.65 -7.23
C LEU A 396 -1.16 -34.63 -7.11
N HIS A 397 -2.31 -34.34 -7.73
CA HIS A 397 -3.44 -35.25 -7.74
C HIS A 397 -3.15 -36.59 -8.42
N ARG A 398 -2.35 -36.58 -9.50
CA ARG A 398 -2.06 -37.78 -10.27
C ARG A 398 -1.01 -38.68 -9.60
N TYR A 399 -0.03 -38.09 -8.93
CA TYR A 399 1.16 -38.79 -8.47
C TYR A 399 1.34 -38.84 -6.95
N ARG A 400 0.51 -38.12 -6.17
CA ARG A 400 0.56 -38.09 -4.70
C ARG A 400 -0.78 -38.53 -4.11
N THR A 401 -0.74 -39.06 -2.88
CA THR A 401 -1.91 -39.64 -2.19
C THR A 401 -2.38 -38.81 -1.00
N GLU A 402 -1.60 -37.81 -0.59
CA GLU A 402 -1.90 -36.94 0.54
C GLU A 402 -3.20 -36.17 0.34
N GLY A 403 -3.45 -35.69 -0.88
CA GLY A 403 -4.64 -34.93 -1.21
C GLY A 403 -4.57 -33.47 -0.76
N CYS A 404 -5.71 -32.92 -0.34
CA CYS A 404 -5.90 -31.52 0.03
C CYS A 404 -7.04 -31.41 1.06
N THR A 405 -7.29 -30.22 1.58
CA THR A 405 -8.47 -29.93 2.40
C THR A 405 -9.43 -29.00 1.65
N THR A 406 -10.54 -28.61 2.27
CA THR A 406 -11.44 -27.57 1.76
C THR A 406 -10.72 -26.25 1.47
N ASP A 407 -9.58 -25.99 2.15
CA ASP A 407 -8.76 -24.81 1.92
C ASP A 407 -8.28 -24.69 0.48
N ALA A 408 -8.06 -25.79 -0.25
CA ALA A 408 -7.64 -25.72 -1.64
C ALA A 408 -8.66 -24.95 -2.50
N MET A 409 -9.94 -25.28 -2.36
CA MET A 409 -11.00 -24.61 -3.11
C MET A 409 -11.35 -23.25 -2.52
N ASP A 410 -11.41 -23.14 -1.19
CA ASP A 410 -11.70 -21.87 -0.50
C ASP A 410 -10.66 -20.78 -0.85
N GLN A 411 -9.38 -21.14 -0.85
CA GLN A 411 -8.30 -20.20 -1.15
C GLN A 411 -8.16 -19.93 -2.65
N ALA A 412 -8.36 -20.93 -3.51
CA ALA A 412 -8.42 -20.71 -4.95
C ALA A 412 -9.54 -19.73 -5.32
N ALA A 413 -10.71 -19.87 -4.69
CA ALA A 413 -11.82 -18.94 -4.86
C ALA A 413 -11.49 -17.54 -4.34
N ALA A 414 -10.90 -17.45 -3.14
CA ALA A 414 -10.50 -16.18 -2.53
C ALA A 414 -9.49 -15.37 -3.37
N HIS A 415 -8.68 -16.02 -4.21
CA HIS A 415 -7.67 -15.38 -5.08
C HIS A 415 -8.10 -15.36 -6.56
N GLY A 416 -9.34 -15.72 -6.88
CA GLY A 416 -9.91 -15.56 -8.22
C GLY A 416 -9.49 -16.63 -9.23
N HIS A 417 -8.97 -17.76 -8.77
CA HIS A 417 -8.49 -18.84 -9.64
C HIS A 417 -9.63 -19.78 -10.06
N LEU A 418 -10.57 -19.26 -10.84
CA LEU A 418 -11.76 -20.00 -11.30
C LEU A 418 -11.42 -21.33 -11.97
N HIS A 419 -10.36 -21.39 -12.79
CA HIS A 419 -9.89 -22.60 -13.45
C HIS A 419 -9.46 -23.69 -12.45
N VAL A 420 -8.85 -23.31 -11.33
CA VAL A 420 -8.51 -24.25 -10.24
C VAL A 420 -9.77 -24.68 -9.49
N VAL A 421 -10.68 -23.76 -9.19
CA VAL A 421 -11.96 -24.07 -8.52
C VAL A 421 -12.76 -25.09 -9.33
N GLN A 422 -12.93 -24.85 -10.63
CA GLN A 422 -13.62 -25.76 -11.56
C GLN A 422 -12.96 -27.14 -11.60
N TRP A 423 -11.63 -27.16 -11.65
CA TRP A 423 -10.89 -28.41 -11.70
C TRP A 423 -11.00 -29.19 -10.38
N LEU A 424 -10.84 -28.53 -9.23
CA LEU A 424 -11.00 -29.14 -7.92
C LEU A 424 -12.42 -29.70 -7.75
N HIS A 425 -13.45 -28.95 -8.14
CA HIS A 425 -14.84 -29.39 -8.09
C HIS A 425 -15.08 -30.66 -8.90
N LYS A 426 -14.50 -30.75 -10.11
CA LYS A 426 -14.70 -31.91 -10.99
C LYS A 426 -13.94 -33.16 -10.52
N ASN A 427 -12.76 -33.00 -9.91
CA ASN A 427 -11.81 -34.10 -9.69
C ASN A 427 -11.58 -34.46 -8.21
N ARG A 428 -12.11 -33.67 -7.27
CA ARG A 428 -11.87 -33.83 -5.82
C ARG A 428 -13.21 -33.83 -5.06
N LYS A 429 -13.23 -34.45 -3.88
CA LYS A 429 -14.48 -34.69 -3.11
C LYS A 429 -14.55 -33.88 -1.81
N GLU A 430 -13.46 -33.22 -1.44
CA GLU A 430 -13.32 -32.40 -0.24
C GLU A 430 -14.29 -31.21 -0.24
N GLY A 431 -14.62 -30.69 -1.42
CA GLY A 431 -15.54 -29.56 -1.57
C GLY A 431 -14.94 -28.23 -1.10
N CYS A 432 -15.82 -27.29 -0.75
CA CYS A 432 -15.48 -26.00 -0.18
C CYS A 432 -16.33 -25.74 1.07
N THR A 433 -16.07 -24.62 1.75
CA THR A 433 -16.95 -24.08 2.77
C THR A 433 -17.57 -22.76 2.29
N PHE A 434 -18.44 -22.15 3.10
CA PHE A 434 -18.96 -20.80 2.83
C PHE A 434 -17.84 -19.75 2.66
N ASN A 435 -16.63 -20.01 3.18
CA ASN A 435 -15.47 -19.14 2.99
C ASN A 435 -15.09 -18.97 1.52
N ALA A 436 -15.35 -19.95 0.64
CA ALA A 436 -15.06 -19.81 -0.79
C ALA A 436 -15.82 -18.62 -1.39
N MET A 437 -17.13 -18.55 -1.19
CA MET A 437 -17.95 -17.47 -1.73
C MET A 437 -17.76 -16.17 -0.95
N ASP A 438 -17.67 -16.23 0.38
CA ASP A 438 -17.46 -15.05 1.22
C ASP A 438 -16.16 -14.30 0.88
N ARG A 439 -15.06 -15.05 0.71
CA ARG A 439 -13.75 -14.46 0.40
C ARG A 439 -13.62 -14.08 -1.07
N ALA A 440 -14.19 -14.86 -2.01
CA ALA A 440 -14.25 -14.47 -3.42
C ALA A 440 -15.03 -13.15 -3.59
N ALA A 441 -16.14 -13.00 -2.86
CA ALA A 441 -16.90 -11.76 -2.86
C ALA A 441 -16.12 -10.59 -2.28
N GLY A 442 -15.47 -10.79 -1.12
CA GLY A 442 -14.61 -9.80 -0.48
C GLY A 442 -13.40 -9.38 -1.32
N ALA A 443 -12.90 -10.25 -2.20
CA ALA A 443 -11.80 -9.98 -3.13
C ALA A 443 -12.27 -9.49 -4.52
N GLY A 444 -13.59 -9.42 -4.76
CA GLY A 444 -14.15 -8.85 -5.99
C GLY A 444 -14.24 -9.81 -7.17
N HIS A 445 -14.04 -11.11 -6.96
CA HIS A 445 -14.06 -12.14 -8.00
C HIS A 445 -15.49 -12.58 -8.34
N LEU A 446 -16.21 -11.71 -9.07
CA LEU A 446 -17.63 -11.92 -9.41
C LEU A 446 -17.86 -13.21 -10.22
N ASP A 447 -16.96 -13.55 -11.14
CA ASP A 447 -16.99 -14.76 -11.94
C ASP A 447 -16.92 -16.03 -11.08
N VAL A 448 -16.06 -16.04 -10.06
CA VAL A 448 -15.98 -17.11 -9.07
C VAL A 448 -17.25 -17.17 -8.22
N VAL A 449 -17.77 -16.03 -7.77
CA VAL A 449 -19.02 -15.97 -6.97
C VAL A 449 -20.20 -16.54 -7.77
N GLN A 450 -20.35 -16.13 -9.03
CA GLN A 450 -21.39 -16.64 -9.94
C GLN A 450 -21.25 -18.14 -10.13
N TRP A 451 -20.04 -18.61 -10.42
CA TRP A 451 -19.79 -20.02 -10.66
C TRP A 451 -20.06 -20.86 -9.40
N LEU A 452 -19.62 -20.41 -8.22
CA LEU A 452 -19.88 -21.08 -6.94
C LEU A 452 -21.39 -21.13 -6.66
N HIS A 453 -22.13 -20.06 -6.95
CA HIS A 453 -23.58 -20.04 -6.77
C HIS A 453 -24.32 -21.04 -7.65
N GLU A 454 -23.88 -21.19 -8.90
CA GLU A 454 -24.52 -22.10 -9.87
C GLU A 454 -24.16 -23.56 -9.63
N ASN A 455 -22.98 -23.86 -9.06
CA ASN A 455 -22.41 -25.22 -9.04
C ASN A 455 -22.22 -25.79 -7.62
N ARG A 456 -22.38 -25.00 -6.57
CA ARG A 456 -22.18 -25.40 -5.16
C ARG A 456 -23.40 -25.06 -4.30
N THR A 457 -23.58 -25.80 -3.21
CA THR A 457 -24.76 -25.69 -2.33
C THR A 457 -24.43 -25.09 -0.96
N GLU A 458 -23.15 -24.90 -0.64
CA GLU A 458 -22.66 -24.36 0.63
C GLU A 458 -23.10 -22.92 0.87
N GLY A 459 -23.34 -22.16 -0.22
CA GLY A 459 -23.79 -20.78 -0.15
C GLY A 459 -22.73 -19.80 0.38
N CYS A 460 -23.22 -18.69 0.94
CA CYS A 460 -22.41 -17.65 1.56
C CYS A 460 -23.01 -17.25 2.92
N THR A 461 -22.30 -16.42 3.66
CA THR A 461 -22.84 -15.74 4.84
C THR A 461 -23.03 -14.25 4.55
N LYS A 462 -23.50 -13.49 5.53
CA LYS A 462 -23.55 -12.01 5.45
C LYS A 462 -22.17 -11.40 5.20
N ALA A 463 -21.10 -12.12 5.54
CA ALA A 463 -19.72 -11.68 5.30
C ALA A 463 -19.40 -11.49 3.81
N ALA A 464 -20.05 -12.20 2.89
CA ALA A 464 -19.86 -11.98 1.46
C ALA A 464 -20.18 -10.53 1.05
N MET A 465 -21.37 -10.05 1.41
CA MET A 465 -21.79 -8.69 1.06
C MET A 465 -21.08 -7.64 1.92
N ASP A 466 -20.88 -7.91 3.22
CA ASP A 466 -20.17 -6.99 4.12
C ASP A 466 -18.71 -6.75 3.66
N ASN A 467 -17.97 -7.81 3.33
CA ASN A 467 -16.59 -7.70 2.88
C ASN A 467 -16.49 -7.11 1.46
N ALA A 468 -17.40 -7.49 0.55
CA ALA A 468 -17.45 -6.90 -0.79
C ALA A 468 -17.71 -5.38 -0.72
N ALA A 469 -18.56 -4.95 0.22
CA ALA A 469 -18.84 -3.55 0.45
C ALA A 469 -17.64 -2.80 1.05
N ALA A 470 -16.99 -3.39 2.07
CA ALA A 470 -15.80 -2.83 2.70
C ALA A 470 -14.59 -2.68 1.77
N ARG A 471 -14.53 -3.48 0.68
CA ARG A 471 -13.49 -3.41 -0.36
C ARG A 471 -13.94 -2.70 -1.65
N GLY A 472 -15.16 -2.17 -1.67
CA GLY A 472 -15.63 -1.32 -2.77
C GLY A 472 -16.09 -2.07 -4.02
N HIS A 473 -16.34 -3.37 -3.91
CA HIS A 473 -16.73 -4.22 -5.04
C HIS A 473 -18.22 -4.10 -5.36
N LEU A 474 -18.65 -2.93 -5.84
CA LEU A 474 -20.06 -2.60 -6.11
C LEU A 474 -20.77 -3.66 -6.98
N LYS A 475 -20.13 -4.15 -8.05
CA LYS A 475 -20.74 -5.18 -8.92
C LYS A 475 -21.04 -6.48 -8.19
N VAL A 476 -20.18 -6.88 -7.26
CA VAL A 476 -20.40 -8.06 -6.41
C VAL A 476 -21.53 -7.80 -5.43
N VAL A 477 -21.55 -6.63 -4.76
CA VAL A 477 -22.63 -6.24 -3.84
C VAL A 477 -24.00 -6.24 -4.55
N GLN A 478 -24.07 -5.65 -5.74
CA GLN A 478 -25.28 -5.63 -6.57
C GLN A 478 -25.73 -7.03 -6.96
N TRP A 479 -24.78 -7.88 -7.38
CA TRP A 479 -25.09 -9.25 -7.76
C TRP A 479 -25.58 -10.08 -6.56
N LEU A 480 -24.90 -9.99 -5.42
CA LEU A 480 -25.30 -10.66 -4.17
C LEU A 480 -26.68 -10.19 -3.70
N HIS A 481 -26.98 -8.89 -3.80
CA HIS A 481 -28.29 -8.34 -3.43
C HIS A 481 -29.44 -8.95 -4.24
N VAL A 482 -29.23 -9.22 -5.53
CA VAL A 482 -30.26 -9.77 -6.42
C VAL A 482 -30.40 -11.29 -6.27
N HIS A 483 -29.30 -12.01 -6.04
CA HIS A 483 -29.27 -13.48 -6.15
C HIS A 483 -29.16 -14.22 -4.82
N ARG A 484 -28.89 -13.53 -3.70
CA ARG A 484 -28.69 -14.12 -2.37
C ARG A 484 -29.65 -13.51 -1.35
N SER A 485 -30.19 -14.36 -0.47
CA SER A 485 -31.17 -13.96 0.56
C SER A 485 -30.53 -13.64 1.92
N GLU A 486 -29.24 -13.97 2.11
CA GLU A 486 -28.51 -13.77 3.35
C GLU A 486 -28.38 -12.29 3.72
N GLY A 487 -28.29 -11.42 2.71
CA GLY A 487 -28.18 -9.98 2.87
C GLY A 487 -26.82 -9.54 3.43
N CYS A 488 -26.84 -8.47 4.22
CA CYS A 488 -25.68 -7.84 4.83
C CYS A 488 -25.99 -7.47 6.28
N THR A 489 -25.02 -6.90 6.98
CA THR A 489 -25.21 -6.22 8.26
C THR A 489 -24.86 -4.74 8.14
N GLY A 490 -24.97 -3.98 9.23
CA GLY A 490 -24.48 -2.59 9.26
C GLY A 490 -22.98 -2.45 8.98
N VAL A 491 -22.22 -3.56 9.10
CA VAL A 491 -20.78 -3.60 8.78
C VAL A 491 -20.51 -3.28 7.30
N ALA A 492 -21.43 -3.60 6.39
CA ALA A 492 -21.27 -3.26 4.98
C ALA A 492 -21.10 -1.74 4.76
N MET A 493 -21.98 -0.93 5.36
CA MET A 493 -21.88 0.52 5.27
C MET A 493 -20.73 1.07 6.12
N ASP A 494 -20.46 0.49 7.30
CA ASP A 494 -19.34 0.91 8.16
C ASP A 494 -17.98 0.72 7.47
N GLY A 495 -17.79 -0.43 6.80
CA GLY A 495 -16.60 -0.74 6.02
C GLY A 495 -16.52 0.07 4.72
N ALA A 496 -17.64 0.29 4.03
CA ALA A 496 -17.66 1.17 2.86
C ALA A 496 -17.28 2.61 3.23
N ALA A 497 -17.65 3.07 4.44
CA ALA A 497 -17.22 4.36 4.97
C ALA A 497 -15.71 4.42 5.26
N GLU A 498 -15.14 3.35 5.78
CA GLU A 498 -13.69 3.21 6.03
C GLU A 498 -12.87 3.21 4.72
N GLY A 499 -13.30 2.43 3.73
CA GLY A 499 -12.60 2.31 2.45
C GLY A 499 -12.85 3.44 1.46
N GLY A 500 -13.64 4.46 1.83
CA GLY A 500 -13.97 5.54 0.92
C GLY A 500 -14.97 5.15 -0.18
N HIS A 501 -15.67 4.03 -0.08
CA HIS A 501 -16.49 3.48 -1.15
C HIS A 501 -17.90 4.11 -1.21
N PHE A 502 -17.97 5.41 -1.51
CA PHE A 502 -19.22 6.18 -1.52
C PHE A 502 -20.31 5.56 -2.41
N GLU A 503 -19.95 5.02 -3.58
CA GLU A 503 -20.93 4.39 -4.48
C GLU A 503 -21.59 3.14 -3.89
N VAL A 504 -20.82 2.33 -3.16
CA VAL A 504 -21.33 1.17 -2.44
C VAL A 504 -22.20 1.63 -1.29
N LEU A 505 -21.75 2.61 -0.51
CA LEU A 505 -22.49 3.18 0.60
C LEU A 505 -23.84 3.76 0.15
N LEU A 506 -23.87 4.50 -0.97
CA LEU A 506 -25.08 5.02 -1.56
C LEU A 506 -26.01 3.89 -2.04
N PHE A 507 -25.49 2.88 -2.71
CA PHE A 507 -26.28 1.71 -3.12
C PHE A 507 -26.92 1.00 -1.92
N LEU A 508 -26.14 0.73 -0.87
CA LEU A 508 -26.64 0.09 0.35
C LEU A 508 -27.70 0.95 1.03
N HIS A 509 -27.52 2.27 1.10
CA HIS A 509 -28.53 3.17 1.66
C HIS A 509 -29.85 3.17 0.88
N ILE A 510 -29.80 3.01 -0.44
CA ILE A 510 -30.99 3.03 -1.30
C ILE A 510 -31.73 1.69 -1.23
N GLU A 511 -31.01 0.58 -1.35
CA GLU A 511 -31.60 -0.74 -1.62
C GLU A 511 -31.70 -1.63 -0.37
N ARG A 512 -31.10 -1.22 0.75
CA ARG A 512 -31.00 -2.04 1.97
C ARG A 512 -31.49 -1.28 3.19
N SER A 513 -32.11 -1.99 4.12
CA SER A 513 -32.72 -1.41 5.32
C SER A 513 -31.82 -1.47 6.56
N GLU A 514 -30.71 -2.21 6.49
CA GLU A 514 -29.80 -2.46 7.61
C GLU A 514 -29.10 -1.18 8.11
N GLY A 515 -28.86 -0.21 7.22
CA GLY A 515 -28.20 1.05 7.57
C GLY A 515 -26.74 0.89 7.99
N CYS A 516 -26.25 1.84 8.79
CA CYS A 516 -24.90 1.86 9.35
C CYS A 516 -24.93 1.91 10.88
N THR A 517 -23.80 1.65 11.53
CA THR A 517 -23.64 1.85 12.97
C THR A 517 -22.88 3.15 13.26
N SER A 518 -22.65 3.46 14.53
CA SER A 518 -21.77 4.58 14.93
C SER A 518 -20.34 4.41 14.42
N LYS A 519 -19.92 3.17 14.08
CA LYS A 519 -18.59 2.90 13.52
C LYS A 519 -18.41 3.55 12.16
N ALA A 520 -19.42 3.68 11.31
CA ALA A 520 -19.29 4.39 10.04
C ALA A 520 -18.74 5.82 10.20
N PHE A 521 -19.18 6.54 11.25
CA PHE A 521 -18.69 7.89 11.53
C PHE A 521 -17.24 7.88 11.99
N VAL A 522 -16.88 6.95 12.89
CA VAL A 522 -15.52 6.79 13.38
C VAL A 522 -14.60 6.40 12.23
N ASN A 523 -14.97 5.39 11.45
CA ASN A 523 -14.22 4.88 10.31
C ASN A 523 -14.02 5.94 9.21
N ALA A 524 -15.06 6.69 8.85
CA ALA A 524 -14.92 7.80 7.91
C ALA A 524 -14.00 8.89 8.45
N THR A 525 -14.04 9.14 9.77
CA THR A 525 -13.17 10.13 10.42
C THR A 525 -11.71 9.67 10.43
N THR A 526 -11.44 8.42 10.82
CA THR A 526 -10.08 7.85 10.86
C THR A 526 -9.46 7.72 9.47
N ALA A 527 -10.28 7.41 8.45
CA ALA A 527 -9.86 7.33 7.06
C ALA A 527 -9.73 8.69 6.35
N ASP A 528 -10.05 9.81 7.01
CA ASP A 528 -10.10 11.16 6.44
C ASP A 528 -11.05 11.31 5.23
N GLU A 529 -12.13 10.53 5.23
CA GLU A 529 -13.16 10.53 4.19
C GLU A 529 -14.24 11.57 4.50
N LEU A 530 -13.85 12.85 4.45
CA LEU A 530 -14.70 14.00 4.82
C LEU A 530 -16.05 14.00 4.09
N THR A 531 -16.07 13.65 2.80
CA THR A 531 -17.30 13.64 2.00
C THR A 531 -18.29 12.58 2.49
N ILE A 532 -17.81 11.38 2.85
CA ILE A 532 -18.65 10.34 3.44
C ILE A 532 -19.12 10.76 4.82
N LEU A 533 -18.22 11.34 5.64
CA LEU A 533 -18.59 11.82 6.97
C LEU A 533 -19.70 12.88 6.92
N GLN A 534 -19.58 13.86 6.01
CA GLN A 534 -20.61 14.88 5.82
C GLN A 534 -21.95 14.26 5.41
N TRP A 535 -21.93 13.32 4.46
CA TRP A 535 -23.13 12.61 4.01
C TRP A 535 -23.78 11.81 5.15
N LEU A 536 -22.98 11.12 5.98
CA LEU A 536 -23.45 10.39 7.15
C LEU A 536 -24.14 11.32 8.16
N PHE A 537 -23.59 12.52 8.39
CA PHE A 537 -24.23 13.51 9.24
C PHE A 537 -25.55 14.03 8.66
N GLU A 538 -25.68 14.13 7.34
CA GLU A 538 -26.93 14.57 6.72
C GLU A 538 -28.05 13.53 6.90
N HIS A 539 -27.72 12.24 6.77
CA HIS A 539 -28.72 11.16 6.73
C HIS A 539 -28.94 10.46 8.08
N TYR A 540 -27.91 10.37 8.93
CA TYR A 540 -27.91 9.54 10.16
C TYR A 540 -27.58 10.31 11.45
N SER A 541 -27.45 11.64 11.41
CA SER A 541 -27.08 12.45 12.59
C SER A 541 -28.00 12.32 13.81
N LYS A 542 -29.28 11.97 13.61
CA LYS A 542 -30.22 11.76 14.72
C LYS A 542 -29.95 10.46 15.49
N GLN A 543 -29.30 9.49 14.85
CA GLN A 543 -29.07 8.16 15.42
C GLN A 543 -27.74 8.09 16.17
N PHE A 544 -26.76 8.92 15.80
CA PHE A 544 -25.40 8.86 16.35
C PHE A 544 -24.86 10.25 16.72
N GLY A 545 -24.34 10.38 17.94
CA GLY A 545 -23.81 11.63 18.51
C GLY A 545 -22.42 12.01 18.01
N ARG A 546 -22.00 13.26 18.27
CA ARG A 546 -20.77 13.90 17.74
C ARG A 546 -19.56 13.81 18.64
N ASP A 547 -19.78 13.61 19.94
CA ASP A 547 -18.86 14.08 20.96
C ASP A 547 -17.50 13.32 21.08
N PRO A 548 -17.31 12.10 20.51
CA PRO A 548 -15.96 11.51 20.46
C PRO A 548 -15.23 11.70 19.11
N LEU A 549 -15.85 12.24 18.05
CA LEU A 549 -15.21 12.25 16.72
C LEU A 549 -13.99 13.16 16.60
N GLN A 550 -13.92 14.22 17.41
CA GLN A 550 -12.76 15.13 17.39
C GLN A 550 -11.46 14.43 17.83
N LEU A 551 -11.56 13.40 18.68
CA LEU A 551 -10.40 12.60 19.10
C LEU A 551 -9.80 11.81 17.93
N TYR A 552 -10.68 11.22 17.09
CA TYR A 552 -10.26 10.46 15.91
C TYR A 552 -9.77 11.34 14.76
N ALA A 553 -10.14 12.62 14.76
CA ALA A 553 -9.75 13.58 13.74
C ALA A 553 -8.50 14.40 14.11
N PHE A 554 -7.80 14.10 15.22
CA PHE A 554 -6.76 15.00 15.76
C PHE A 554 -5.66 15.34 14.74
N ASP A 555 -5.25 14.37 13.92
CA ASP A 555 -4.28 14.52 12.82
C ASP A 555 -4.94 14.77 11.46
N LYS A 556 -6.27 14.77 11.38
CA LYS A 556 -7.07 14.91 10.14
C LYS A 556 -7.59 16.33 10.01
N PHE A 557 -6.74 17.24 9.55
CA PHE A 557 -6.99 18.67 9.64
C PHE A 557 -8.28 19.13 8.94
N TYR A 558 -8.57 18.66 7.72
CA TYR A 558 -9.81 18.99 7.01
C TYR A 558 -11.04 18.56 7.81
N THR A 559 -11.03 17.31 8.25
CA THR A 559 -12.09 16.70 9.03
C THR A 559 -12.27 17.39 10.38
N LEU A 560 -11.18 17.69 11.10
CA LEU A 560 -11.20 18.38 12.38
C LEU A 560 -11.69 19.83 12.26
N ARG A 561 -11.22 20.58 11.24
CA ARG A 561 -11.65 21.95 10.99
C ARG A 561 -13.14 21.98 10.68
N TRP A 562 -13.62 21.07 9.84
CA TRP A 562 -15.04 20.93 9.54
C TRP A 562 -15.88 20.60 10.79
N LEU A 563 -15.44 19.62 11.60
CA LEU A 563 -16.09 19.27 12.87
C LEU A 563 -16.16 20.47 13.83
N LYS A 564 -15.09 21.25 13.95
CA LYS A 564 -15.03 22.47 14.78
C LYS A 564 -15.97 23.57 14.27
N GLN A 565 -16.02 23.80 12.95
CA GLN A 565 -16.91 24.80 12.36
C GLN A 565 -18.39 24.41 12.55
N LYS A 566 -18.74 23.14 12.30
CA LYS A 566 -20.11 22.64 12.51
C LYS A 566 -20.54 22.70 13.97
N ALA A 567 -19.65 22.39 14.92
CA ALA A 567 -19.93 22.54 16.35
C ALA A 567 -20.32 23.98 16.72
N LYS A 568 -19.65 24.99 16.15
CA LYS A 568 -19.98 26.41 16.35
C LYS A 568 -21.34 26.78 15.76
N THR A 569 -21.70 26.25 14.59
CA THR A 569 -23.01 26.55 13.94
C THR A 569 -24.19 25.79 14.54
N GLY A 570 -23.96 24.65 15.20
CA GLY A 570 -25.01 23.82 15.81
C GLY A 570 -25.44 24.26 17.21
N GLY A 571 -24.70 25.16 17.86
CA GLY A 571 -24.94 25.59 19.24
C GLY A 571 -26.18 26.47 19.47
N ASN A 572 -26.90 26.88 18.41
CA ASN A 572 -28.08 27.75 18.52
C ASN A 572 -29.43 27.02 18.36
N ALA A 573 -29.46 25.69 18.23
CA ALA A 573 -30.71 24.96 17.92
C ALA A 573 -31.10 23.81 18.87
N GLN A 574 -30.40 23.60 19.99
CA GLN A 574 -30.91 22.73 21.06
C GLN A 574 -30.71 23.40 22.42
N GLY A 575 -31.81 23.96 22.92
CA GLY A 575 -31.89 24.48 24.27
C GLY A 575 -31.55 23.38 25.27
N ARG A 576 -30.68 23.75 26.22
CA ARG A 576 -30.51 23.05 27.49
C ARG A 576 -31.88 22.75 28.09
N ARG A 577 -32.16 21.47 28.31
CA ARG A 577 -32.84 20.97 29.51
C ARG A 577 -32.46 19.53 29.74
#